data_AF-A0A2E9IL80-F1
#
_entry.id   AF-A0A2E9IL80-F1
#
_cell.length_a   1.000
_cell.length_b   1.000
_cell.length_c   1.000
_cell.angle_alpha   90.00
_cell.angle_beta   90.00
_cell.angle_gamma   90.00
#
_symmetry.space_group_name_H-M   'P 1'
#
loop_
_entity.id
_entity.type
_entity.pdbx_description
1 polymer ?
#
loop_
_entity_poly.entity_id
_entity_poly.type
_entity_poly.pdbx_seq_one_letter_code
_entity_poly.pdbx_strand_id
1 'polypeptide(L)'
;MVVQERRRRDCEVQLILGDDPMPRRIGLLQVDPTVGDLVGNAVRIEALAKLASDHGARIGVTTELAISGYPPRDLLLQDEFIRLAQDTASNLGVELPVLVGTPIEPSSARQLPSNGVVRAGANKAKPSGEDSIHIVARKQLLPTYDVFDEARYFHPDNRSGIARTIGDLNLGVTVCEDAWQAAGMTPSEYSADPIEHLAEWGRQGVQLDATVNLSASPYHSDKLSSRIQVCRTAAAILGHPFLLANQVGGNDDLLFDGNSLVAWPDGRVVVAPAWQEGVFLVDLDDAEGCTWIPSDAVDALSVGNDALRHLSPGHSGQEYDEHLLEDLTDAVIAGLSDYCRKSGISSVVLGLSGGIDSAVAACIAAAAVGPENVTGIAMPSRHSSQHSIDDARHTAEALGIVFDTVPIDGLHSSVEGSIGGVLNNGHPVASENLQSRLRGLIVMGYANAQGRMAIATGNKSELAQGYCTLYGDMAGGYSPLGDLYKLQVYGLADEFNARAKALGNIVPVNDSTRHKPPSAELAPDQKDEDSLPPYSVLDAILHAHIEDGLDAEAIAQLGFERSQVVEVLTRLERSEHKRWQMSPAPRVSKRAFGQGWRRPLASRHDWRH
;
A
#
# COMPACT_ATOMS: atom_id res chain seq x y z
N MET A 1 -71.96 11.93 -16.89
CA MET A 1 -70.85 12.43 -17.73
C MET A 1 -69.65 12.94 -16.93
N VAL A 2 -69.81 13.51 -15.72
CA VAL A 2 -68.70 14.10 -14.95
C VAL A 2 -67.82 13.07 -14.18
N VAL A 3 -68.24 11.81 -14.09
CA VAL A 3 -67.50 10.74 -13.38
C VAL A 3 -66.52 9.98 -14.30
N GLN A 4 -66.71 10.04 -15.63
CA GLN A 4 -65.82 9.38 -16.60
C GLN A 4 -64.59 10.22 -16.99
N GLU A 5 -64.64 11.55 -16.82
CA GLU A 5 -63.50 12.44 -17.11
C GLU A 5 -62.44 12.45 -15.99
N ARG A 6 -62.82 12.21 -14.72
CA ARG A 6 -61.85 12.09 -13.63
C ARG A 6 -61.00 10.82 -13.72
N ARG A 7 -61.61 9.68 -14.08
CA ARG A 7 -60.85 8.43 -14.29
C ARG A 7 -59.91 8.46 -15.50
N ARG A 8 -60.20 9.28 -16.52
CA ARG A 8 -59.28 9.49 -17.65
C ARG A 8 -58.09 10.38 -17.29
N ARG A 9 -58.29 11.42 -16.48
CA ARG A 9 -57.17 12.24 -15.97
C ARG A 9 -56.29 11.50 -14.97
N ASP A 10 -56.86 10.65 -14.11
CA ASP A 10 -56.06 9.85 -13.17
C ASP A 10 -55.25 8.75 -13.90
N CYS A 11 -55.76 8.21 -15.03
CA CYS A 11 -55.00 7.31 -15.90
C CYS A 11 -53.96 8.03 -16.77
N GLU A 12 -54.22 9.26 -17.22
CA GLU A 12 -53.25 10.06 -18.00
C GLU A 12 -52.13 10.64 -17.12
N VAL A 13 -52.37 10.88 -15.83
CA VAL A 13 -51.32 11.35 -14.89
C VAL A 13 -50.41 10.21 -14.42
N GLN A 14 -50.86 8.95 -14.46
CA GLN A 14 -50.02 7.77 -14.23
C GLN A 14 -49.18 7.35 -15.46
N LEU A 15 -49.41 7.93 -16.63
CA LEU A 15 -48.66 7.65 -17.87
C LEU A 15 -47.58 8.71 -18.18
N ILE A 16 -47.39 9.70 -17.30
CA ILE A 16 -46.39 10.78 -17.44
C ILE A 16 -45.39 10.79 -16.25
N LEU A 17 -45.41 9.76 -15.41
CA LEU A 17 -44.18 9.34 -14.74
C LEU A 17 -43.58 8.30 -15.67
N GLY A 18 -42.73 8.76 -16.60
CA GLY A 18 -41.86 7.83 -17.30
C GLY A 18 -41.15 6.99 -16.24
N ASP A 19 -41.15 5.66 -16.44
CA ASP A 19 -40.13 4.81 -15.86
C ASP A 19 -38.79 5.38 -16.31
N ASP A 20 -38.25 6.34 -15.56
CA ASP A 20 -36.87 6.72 -15.71
C ASP A 20 -36.11 5.43 -15.38
N PRO A 21 -35.38 4.84 -16.35
CA PRO A 21 -34.73 3.57 -16.13
C PRO A 21 -33.86 3.72 -14.89
N MET A 22 -34.15 2.92 -13.86
CA MET A 22 -33.39 2.91 -12.60
C MET A 22 -31.89 2.94 -12.95
N PRO A 23 -31.11 3.88 -12.38
CA PRO A 23 -29.76 4.17 -12.85
C PRO A 23 -28.89 2.92 -12.85
N ARG A 24 -28.04 2.78 -13.88
CA ARG A 24 -27.18 1.61 -14.06
C ARG A 24 -25.95 1.74 -13.17
N ARG A 25 -26.11 1.39 -11.90
CA ARG A 25 -25.07 1.56 -10.88
C ARG A 25 -24.32 0.27 -10.55
N ILE A 26 -22.99 0.36 -10.53
CA ILE A 26 -22.08 -0.70 -10.10
C ILE A 26 -21.38 -0.25 -8.82
N GLY A 27 -21.38 -1.09 -7.79
CA GLY A 27 -20.61 -0.85 -6.57
C GLY A 27 -19.23 -1.50 -6.66
N LEU A 28 -18.16 -0.71 -6.73
CA LEU A 28 -16.80 -1.22 -6.55
C LEU A 28 -16.51 -1.30 -5.05
N LEU A 29 -16.31 -2.51 -4.54
CA LEU A 29 -16.09 -2.80 -3.14
C LEU A 29 -14.59 -2.67 -2.86
N GLN A 30 -14.16 -1.46 -2.51
CA GLN A 30 -12.78 -1.14 -2.13
C GLN A 30 -12.55 -1.67 -0.71
N VAL A 31 -12.17 -2.95 -0.64
CA VAL A 31 -12.05 -3.74 0.59
C VAL A 31 -10.60 -3.84 1.04
N ASP A 32 -10.41 -3.92 2.36
CA ASP A 32 -9.13 -4.19 3.03
C ASP A 32 -9.09 -5.62 3.60
N PRO A 33 -8.72 -6.62 2.77
CA PRO A 33 -8.69 -8.01 3.19
C PRO A 33 -7.44 -8.34 4.02
N THR A 34 -7.58 -9.32 4.91
CA THR A 34 -6.46 -9.92 5.65
C THR A 34 -6.05 -11.22 4.99
N VAL A 35 -4.77 -11.35 4.62
CA VAL A 35 -4.27 -12.57 3.97
C VAL A 35 -4.51 -13.78 4.87
N GLY A 36 -5.22 -14.78 4.32
CA GLY A 36 -5.53 -16.03 5.01
C GLY A 36 -6.82 -16.05 5.83
N ASP A 37 -7.41 -14.90 6.16
CA ASP A 37 -8.67 -14.82 6.93
C ASP A 37 -9.91 -14.94 6.02
N LEU A 38 -10.13 -16.13 5.47
CA LEU A 38 -11.19 -16.37 4.49
C LEU A 38 -12.59 -15.97 5.02
N VAL A 39 -12.85 -16.27 6.29
CA VAL A 39 -14.15 -16.00 6.94
C VAL A 39 -14.32 -14.52 7.23
N GLY A 40 -13.31 -13.87 7.82
CA GLY A 40 -13.36 -12.43 8.09
C GLY A 40 -13.48 -11.62 6.80
N ASN A 41 -12.73 -11.98 5.76
CA ASN A 41 -12.83 -11.34 4.45
C ASN A 41 -14.21 -11.52 3.82
N ALA A 42 -14.81 -12.70 3.94
CA ALA A 42 -16.19 -12.94 3.47
C ALA A 42 -17.18 -12.01 4.19
N VAL A 43 -17.15 -11.97 5.53
CA VAL A 43 -18.03 -11.09 6.33
C VAL A 43 -17.87 -9.63 5.91
N ARG A 44 -16.62 -9.18 5.70
CA ARG A 44 -16.32 -7.81 5.29
C ARG A 44 -16.86 -7.48 3.90
N ILE A 45 -16.70 -8.39 2.94
CA ILE A 45 -17.25 -8.26 1.59
C ILE A 45 -18.79 -8.28 1.61
N GLU A 46 -19.40 -9.14 2.43
CA GLU A 46 -20.86 -9.19 2.59
C GLU A 46 -21.43 -7.89 3.13
N ALA A 47 -20.75 -7.25 4.10
CA ALA A 47 -21.11 -5.95 4.63
C ALA A 47 -21.03 -4.85 3.55
N LEU A 48 -19.93 -4.79 2.78
CA LEU A 48 -19.78 -3.84 1.68
C LEU A 48 -20.80 -4.08 0.55
N ALA A 49 -21.09 -5.34 0.22
CA ALA A 49 -22.10 -5.70 -0.78
C ALA A 49 -23.51 -5.28 -0.32
N LYS A 50 -23.82 -5.44 0.97
CA LYS A 50 -25.05 -4.91 1.56
C LYS A 50 -25.09 -3.38 1.47
N LEU A 51 -24.00 -2.70 1.83
CA LEU A 51 -23.90 -1.24 1.75
C LEU A 51 -24.13 -0.73 0.32
N ALA A 52 -23.54 -1.40 -0.68
CA ALA A 52 -23.76 -1.10 -2.09
C ALA A 52 -25.23 -1.30 -2.50
N SER A 53 -25.83 -2.41 -2.07
CA SER A 53 -27.24 -2.73 -2.35
C SER A 53 -28.18 -1.68 -1.76
N ASP A 54 -27.95 -1.27 -0.51
CA ASP A 54 -28.77 -0.28 0.20
C ASP A 54 -28.75 1.09 -0.50
N HIS A 55 -27.70 1.38 -1.30
CA HIS A 55 -27.54 2.61 -2.09
C HIS A 55 -27.88 2.43 -3.58
N GLY A 56 -28.49 1.30 -3.95
CA GLY A 56 -29.05 1.08 -5.28
C GLY A 56 -28.06 0.55 -6.32
N ALA A 57 -26.95 -0.05 -5.89
CA ALA A 57 -26.11 -0.84 -6.80
C ALA A 57 -26.90 -2.03 -7.35
N ARG A 58 -26.68 -2.36 -8.63
CA ARG A 58 -27.25 -3.55 -9.27
C ARG A 58 -26.34 -4.78 -9.16
N ILE A 59 -25.06 -4.54 -8.94
CA ILE A 59 -23.99 -5.53 -8.82
C ILE A 59 -22.86 -4.96 -7.96
N GLY A 60 -22.23 -5.80 -7.15
CA GLY A 60 -20.96 -5.54 -6.47
C GLY A 60 -19.77 -6.15 -7.22
N VAL A 61 -18.61 -5.49 -7.19
CA VAL A 61 -17.35 -6.01 -7.73
C VAL A 61 -16.27 -5.87 -6.67
N THR A 62 -15.68 -6.98 -6.24
CA THR A 62 -14.58 -6.96 -5.26
C THR A 62 -13.25 -6.65 -5.92
N THR A 63 -12.18 -6.70 -5.14
CA THR A 63 -10.80 -6.57 -5.59
C THR A 63 -10.22 -7.94 -5.99
N GLU A 64 -9.01 -7.95 -6.54
CA GLU A 64 -8.30 -9.18 -6.89
C GLU A 64 -8.00 -10.03 -5.65
N LEU A 65 -8.27 -11.33 -5.72
CA LEU A 65 -8.04 -12.27 -4.61
C LEU A 65 -8.64 -11.81 -3.25
N ALA A 66 -9.71 -11.00 -3.27
CA ALA A 66 -10.31 -10.39 -2.09
C ALA A 66 -10.64 -11.36 -0.96
N ILE A 67 -11.03 -12.61 -1.27
CA ILE A 67 -11.37 -13.62 -0.26
C ILE A 67 -10.12 -14.18 0.43
N SER A 68 -9.05 -14.43 -0.32
CA SER A 68 -7.79 -14.92 0.26
C SER A 68 -6.91 -13.82 0.82
N GLY A 69 -7.18 -12.56 0.45
CA GLY A 69 -6.25 -11.44 0.56
C GLY A 69 -5.13 -11.52 -0.49
N TYR A 70 -4.44 -10.39 -0.70
CA TYR A 70 -3.31 -10.29 -1.63
C TYR A 70 -2.07 -9.65 -0.96
N PRO A 71 -0.85 -10.18 -1.19
CA PRO A 71 -0.53 -11.46 -1.86
C PRO A 71 -0.49 -12.63 -0.84
N PRO A 72 -1.16 -13.77 -1.10
CA PRO A 72 -1.15 -14.91 -0.17
C PRO A 72 0.12 -15.78 -0.24
N ARG A 73 1.00 -15.55 -1.23
CA ARG A 73 2.30 -16.24 -1.40
C ARG A 73 2.14 -17.76 -1.38
N ASP A 74 3.05 -18.48 -0.70
CA ASP A 74 3.09 -19.95 -0.66
C ASP A 74 1.84 -20.60 0.00
N LEU A 75 0.89 -19.84 0.58
CA LEU A 75 -0.44 -20.38 0.90
C LEU A 75 -1.14 -20.94 -0.35
N LEU A 76 -0.85 -20.40 -1.52
CA LEU A 76 -1.32 -20.89 -2.83
C LEU A 76 -0.70 -22.23 -3.25
N LEU A 77 0.25 -22.78 -2.48
CA LEU A 77 0.74 -24.14 -2.68
C LEU A 77 -0.08 -25.18 -1.90
N GLN A 78 -1.07 -24.74 -1.13
CA GLN A 78 -1.95 -25.61 -0.34
C GLN A 78 -3.30 -25.76 -1.03
N ASP A 79 -3.59 -26.95 -1.58
CA ASP A 79 -4.84 -27.26 -2.28
C ASP A 79 -6.08 -26.97 -1.43
N GLU A 80 -6.01 -27.27 -0.12
CA GLU A 80 -7.10 -27.00 0.81
C GLU A 80 -7.39 -25.50 0.95
N PHE A 81 -6.36 -24.65 1.00
CA PHE A 81 -6.53 -23.20 1.07
C PHE A 81 -7.24 -22.65 -0.18
N ILE A 82 -6.84 -23.12 -1.36
CA ILE A 82 -7.46 -22.72 -2.64
C ILE A 82 -8.93 -23.13 -2.67
N ARG A 83 -9.23 -24.39 -2.35
CA ARG A 83 -10.60 -24.92 -2.33
C ARG A 83 -11.47 -24.15 -1.35
N LEU A 84 -11.00 -23.96 -0.11
CA LEU A 84 -11.75 -23.21 0.90
C LEU A 84 -11.98 -21.75 0.50
N ALA A 85 -11.00 -21.09 -0.12
CA ALA A 85 -11.17 -19.73 -0.61
C ALA A 85 -12.21 -19.66 -1.74
N GLN A 86 -12.14 -20.55 -2.73
CA GLN A 86 -13.12 -20.60 -3.81
C GLN A 86 -14.53 -20.95 -3.31
N ASP A 87 -14.65 -21.92 -2.40
CA ASP A 87 -15.91 -22.32 -1.77
C ASP A 87 -16.52 -21.14 -1.00
N THR A 88 -15.71 -20.43 -0.21
CA THR A 88 -16.14 -19.24 0.55
C THR A 88 -16.61 -18.12 -0.38
N ALA A 89 -15.81 -17.81 -1.42
CA ALA A 89 -16.15 -16.80 -2.43
C ALA A 89 -17.48 -17.10 -3.14
N SER A 90 -17.75 -18.38 -3.42
CA SER A 90 -18.94 -18.81 -4.17
C SER A 90 -20.21 -18.85 -3.30
N ASN A 91 -20.05 -18.85 -1.98
CA ASN A 91 -21.12 -19.05 -1.02
C ASN A 91 -21.41 -17.82 -0.14
N LEU A 92 -20.97 -16.62 -0.55
CA LEU A 92 -21.34 -15.37 0.13
C LEU A 92 -22.86 -15.23 0.27
N GLY A 93 -23.31 -14.90 1.48
CA GLY A 93 -24.70 -14.76 1.88
C GLY A 93 -25.33 -13.41 1.53
N VAL A 94 -25.22 -12.98 0.27
CA VAL A 94 -25.68 -11.65 -0.18
C VAL A 94 -26.85 -11.71 -1.17
N GLU A 95 -27.74 -10.74 -1.11
CA GLU A 95 -28.82 -10.60 -2.12
C GLU A 95 -28.30 -9.94 -3.40
N LEU A 96 -27.42 -8.94 -3.29
CA LEU A 96 -26.78 -8.32 -4.44
C LEU A 96 -25.92 -9.35 -5.20
N PRO A 97 -26.04 -9.48 -6.54
CA PRO A 97 -25.06 -10.25 -7.30
C PRO A 97 -23.66 -9.65 -7.15
N VAL A 98 -22.64 -10.48 -6.91
CA VAL A 98 -21.26 -10.00 -6.71
C VAL A 98 -20.28 -10.78 -7.60
N LEU A 99 -19.32 -10.08 -8.20
CA LEU A 99 -18.12 -10.67 -8.80
C LEU A 99 -16.98 -10.65 -7.78
N VAL A 100 -16.48 -11.83 -7.42
CA VAL A 100 -15.56 -12.03 -6.30
C VAL A 100 -14.23 -12.57 -6.79
N GLY A 101 -13.15 -11.85 -6.51
CA GLY A 101 -11.77 -12.28 -6.74
C GLY A 101 -11.34 -13.36 -5.76
N THR A 102 -10.84 -14.50 -6.27
CA THR A 102 -10.45 -15.67 -5.46
C THR A 102 -9.48 -16.55 -6.26
N PRO A 103 -8.60 -17.35 -5.61
CA PRO A 103 -7.95 -18.43 -6.33
C PRO A 103 -9.00 -19.46 -6.79
N ILE A 104 -8.71 -20.11 -7.91
CA ILE A 104 -9.56 -21.08 -8.59
C ILE A 104 -8.81 -22.40 -8.64
N GLU A 105 -9.47 -23.47 -8.20
CA GLU A 105 -8.95 -24.83 -8.23
C GLU A 105 -8.50 -25.23 -9.64
N PRO A 106 -7.41 -26.01 -9.74
CA PRO A 106 -6.90 -26.47 -11.01
C PRO A 106 -7.86 -27.47 -11.68
N SER A 107 -7.91 -27.46 -13.01
CA SER A 107 -8.75 -28.40 -13.76
C SER A 107 -8.21 -29.84 -13.79
N SER A 108 -6.94 -30.03 -13.38
CA SER A 108 -6.30 -31.33 -13.24
C SER A 108 -5.15 -31.27 -12.24
N ALA A 109 -4.76 -32.42 -11.68
CA ALA A 109 -3.65 -32.53 -10.71
C ALA A 109 -2.26 -32.14 -11.25
N ARG A 110 -2.12 -31.85 -12.54
CA ARG A 110 -0.85 -31.42 -13.17
C ARG A 110 -0.84 -29.94 -13.55
N GLN A 111 -1.88 -29.19 -13.16
CA GLN A 111 -2.00 -27.77 -13.43
C GLN A 111 -1.93 -27.01 -12.12
N LEU A 112 -1.27 -25.85 -12.14
CA LEU A 112 -1.38 -24.88 -11.06
C LEU A 112 -2.82 -24.33 -10.98
N PRO A 113 -3.27 -23.81 -9.82
CA PRO A 113 -4.53 -23.06 -9.74
C PRO A 113 -4.51 -21.83 -10.66
N SER A 114 -5.61 -21.11 -10.73
CA SER A 114 -5.67 -19.81 -11.43
C SER A 114 -6.09 -18.70 -10.47
N ASN A 115 -5.58 -17.50 -10.69
CA ASN A 115 -6.17 -16.29 -10.13
C ASN A 115 -7.43 -15.97 -10.96
N GLY A 116 -8.60 -15.80 -10.33
CA GLY A 116 -9.83 -15.66 -11.09
C GLY A 116 -10.97 -15.02 -10.34
N VAL A 117 -12.13 -15.07 -10.98
CA VAL A 117 -13.35 -14.39 -10.53
C VAL A 117 -14.50 -15.38 -10.56
N VAL A 118 -15.22 -15.48 -9.45
CA VAL A 118 -16.48 -16.25 -9.36
C VAL A 118 -17.66 -15.30 -9.18
N ARG A 119 -18.84 -15.80 -9.52
CA ARG A 119 -20.11 -15.12 -9.22
C ARG A 119 -20.70 -15.63 -7.90
N ALA A 120 -21.13 -14.70 -7.05
CA ALA A 120 -21.89 -14.95 -5.83
C ALA A 120 -23.19 -14.12 -5.77
N GLY A 121 -24.03 -14.36 -4.75
CA GLY A 121 -25.27 -13.62 -4.48
C GLY A 121 -26.54 -14.11 -5.19
N ALA A 122 -27.65 -13.35 -5.13
CA ALA A 122 -28.91 -13.75 -5.76
C ALA A 122 -28.77 -13.85 -7.29
N ASN A 123 -29.54 -14.76 -7.90
CA ASN A 123 -29.32 -15.40 -9.21
C ASN A 123 -28.39 -16.63 -9.22
N LYS A 124 -28.43 -17.47 -8.17
CA LYS A 124 -27.97 -18.89 -8.23
C LYS A 124 -28.79 -19.77 -9.20
N ALA A 125 -29.42 -19.20 -10.23
CA ALA A 125 -30.41 -19.92 -11.02
C ALA A 125 -29.74 -20.94 -11.97
N LYS A 126 -29.79 -22.22 -11.59
CA LYS A 126 -30.02 -23.33 -12.53
C LYS A 126 -31.34 -24.04 -12.19
N PRO A 127 -32.14 -24.40 -13.21
CA PRO A 127 -33.28 -25.32 -13.09
C PRO A 127 -32.92 -26.77 -12.70
N SER A 128 -31.64 -27.11 -12.53
CA SER A 128 -31.15 -28.50 -12.49
C SER A 128 -30.54 -28.97 -11.15
N GLY A 129 -30.57 -28.16 -10.09
CA GLY A 129 -30.27 -28.63 -8.73
C GLY A 129 -28.83 -29.08 -8.44
N GLU A 130 -27.84 -28.66 -9.23
CA GLU A 130 -26.41 -28.85 -8.91
C GLU A 130 -25.78 -27.50 -8.52
N ASP A 131 -25.16 -27.46 -7.34
CA ASP A 131 -24.35 -26.35 -6.82
C ASP A 131 -23.02 -26.24 -7.61
N SER A 132 -23.07 -25.82 -8.88
CA SER A 132 -21.87 -25.60 -9.68
C SER A 132 -21.33 -24.18 -9.49
N ILE A 133 -20.11 -24.05 -8.96
CA ILE A 133 -19.38 -22.77 -8.86
C ILE A 133 -19.29 -22.10 -10.24
N HIS A 134 -19.73 -20.84 -10.33
CA HIS A 134 -19.76 -20.08 -11.58
C HIS A 134 -18.49 -19.25 -11.76
N ILE A 135 -17.48 -19.85 -12.37
CA ILE A 135 -16.23 -19.17 -12.72
C ILE A 135 -16.47 -18.27 -13.93
N VAL A 136 -16.24 -16.96 -13.77
CA VAL A 136 -16.51 -15.92 -14.76
C VAL A 136 -15.27 -15.58 -15.57
N ALA A 137 -14.12 -15.47 -14.89
CA ALA A 137 -12.84 -15.12 -15.50
C ALA A 137 -11.69 -15.82 -14.79
N ARG A 138 -10.58 -15.99 -15.51
CA ARG A 138 -9.27 -16.36 -14.98
C ARG A 138 -8.26 -15.38 -15.58
N LYS A 139 -7.33 -14.91 -14.77
CA LYS A 139 -6.28 -13.96 -15.18
C LYS A 139 -5.46 -14.56 -16.32
N GLN A 140 -5.20 -13.76 -17.35
CA GLN A 140 -4.51 -14.21 -18.56
C GLN A 140 -3.04 -13.81 -18.51
N LEU A 141 -2.73 -12.63 -17.97
CA LEU A 141 -1.39 -12.09 -17.88
C LEU A 141 -0.88 -12.20 -16.44
N LEU A 142 0.20 -12.96 -16.24
CA LEU A 142 0.78 -13.23 -14.91
C LEU A 142 2.11 -12.47 -14.74
N PRO A 143 2.15 -11.38 -13.96
CA PRO A 143 3.37 -10.61 -13.76
C PRO A 143 4.41 -11.40 -12.95
N THR A 144 5.67 -11.28 -13.35
CA THR A 144 6.85 -11.96 -12.75
C THR A 144 8.03 -11.01 -12.53
N TYR A 145 7.74 -9.73 -12.36
CA TYR A 145 8.71 -8.66 -12.19
C TYR A 145 8.42 -7.86 -10.92
N ASP A 146 9.44 -7.13 -10.45
CA ASP A 146 9.38 -6.30 -9.25
C ASP A 146 8.93 -7.09 -8.01
N VAL A 147 7.71 -6.87 -7.53
CA VAL A 147 7.14 -7.55 -6.34
C VAL A 147 6.28 -8.77 -6.68
N PHE A 148 6.05 -9.03 -7.96
CA PHE A 148 5.20 -10.11 -8.42
C PHE A 148 6.01 -11.35 -8.81
N ASP A 149 5.54 -12.52 -8.40
CA ASP A 149 6.06 -13.82 -8.78
C ASP A 149 4.89 -14.76 -9.19
N GLU A 150 3.84 -14.24 -9.86
CA GLU A 150 2.57 -14.97 -10.03
C GLU A 150 2.68 -16.26 -10.82
N ALA A 151 3.58 -16.34 -11.80
CA ALA A 151 3.82 -17.58 -12.56
C ALA A 151 4.37 -18.73 -11.71
N ARG A 152 4.83 -18.46 -10.47
CA ARG A 152 5.14 -19.51 -9.49
C ARG A 152 3.88 -20.21 -8.99
N TYR A 153 2.79 -19.48 -8.85
CA TYR A 153 1.58 -19.92 -8.16
C TYR A 153 0.43 -20.26 -9.09
N PHE A 154 0.33 -19.59 -10.24
CA PHE A 154 -0.84 -19.65 -11.10
C PHE A 154 -0.54 -20.11 -12.52
N HIS A 155 -1.54 -20.73 -13.14
CA HIS A 155 -1.59 -21.00 -14.57
C HIS A 155 -2.49 -19.96 -15.28
N PRO A 156 -2.03 -19.32 -16.38
CA PRO A 156 -2.83 -18.34 -17.12
C PRO A 156 -3.98 -18.99 -17.89
N ASP A 157 -5.07 -18.27 -18.13
CA ASP A 157 -6.11 -18.67 -19.09
C ASP A 157 -5.95 -17.88 -20.40
N ASN A 158 -6.70 -18.25 -21.45
CA ASN A 158 -6.71 -17.56 -22.75
C ASN A 158 -8.12 -17.15 -23.19
N ARG A 159 -9.12 -17.32 -22.32
CA ARG A 159 -10.52 -16.99 -22.58
C ARG A 159 -10.90 -15.66 -21.97
N SER A 160 -11.57 -14.82 -22.75
CA SER A 160 -12.17 -13.56 -22.27
C SER A 160 -13.20 -13.83 -21.17
N GLY A 161 -13.11 -13.07 -20.07
CA GLY A 161 -14.12 -13.07 -19.01
C GLY A 161 -15.35 -12.26 -19.44
N ILE A 162 -16.53 -12.89 -19.45
CA ILE A 162 -17.80 -12.22 -19.76
C ILE A 162 -18.86 -12.67 -18.74
N ALA A 163 -19.43 -11.71 -18.01
CA ALA A 163 -20.58 -11.94 -17.14
C ALA A 163 -21.86 -11.44 -17.83
N ARG A 164 -22.76 -12.36 -18.18
CA ARG A 164 -24.01 -12.03 -18.90
C ARG A 164 -25.19 -11.89 -17.94
N THR A 165 -26.00 -10.86 -18.15
CA THR A 165 -27.27 -10.63 -17.43
C THR A 165 -27.10 -10.67 -15.89
N ILE A 166 -26.01 -10.07 -15.40
CA ILE A 166 -25.75 -9.94 -13.96
C ILE A 166 -26.17 -8.55 -13.51
N GLY A 167 -27.16 -8.45 -12.62
CA GLY A 167 -27.77 -7.15 -12.28
C GLY A 167 -28.39 -6.45 -13.49
N ASP A 168 -28.92 -7.22 -14.45
CA ASP A 168 -29.40 -6.74 -15.77
C ASP A 168 -28.32 -6.14 -16.70
N LEU A 169 -27.04 -6.33 -16.38
CA LEU A 169 -25.90 -5.84 -17.17
C LEU A 169 -25.13 -7.00 -17.85
N ASN A 170 -24.47 -6.68 -18.95
CA ASN A 170 -23.46 -7.53 -19.58
C ASN A 170 -22.08 -6.90 -19.39
N LEU A 171 -21.18 -7.59 -18.70
CA LEU A 171 -19.88 -7.05 -18.31
C LEU A 171 -18.73 -7.84 -18.93
N GLY A 172 -17.73 -7.12 -19.44
CA GLY A 172 -16.39 -7.68 -19.61
C GLY A 172 -15.70 -7.78 -18.25
N VAL A 173 -14.90 -8.83 -18.04
CA VAL A 173 -14.22 -9.06 -16.76
C VAL A 173 -12.75 -9.36 -17.01
N THR A 174 -11.88 -8.59 -16.35
CA THR A 174 -10.41 -8.71 -16.40
C THR A 174 -9.84 -8.69 -14.98
N VAL A 175 -8.60 -9.16 -14.80
CA VAL A 175 -7.92 -9.15 -13.49
C VAL A 175 -6.58 -8.43 -13.60
N CYS A 176 -6.44 -7.31 -12.87
CA CYS A 176 -5.24 -6.48 -12.74
C CYS A 176 -4.44 -6.32 -14.04
N GLU A 177 -3.31 -7.03 -14.14
CA GLU A 177 -2.33 -7.01 -15.25
C GLU A 177 -2.97 -7.14 -16.65
N ASP A 178 -4.11 -7.85 -16.74
CA ASP A 178 -4.86 -8.03 -18.00
C ASP A 178 -5.19 -6.70 -18.72
N ALA A 179 -5.26 -5.57 -18.01
CA ALA A 179 -5.54 -4.25 -18.58
C ALA A 179 -4.30 -3.48 -19.05
N TRP A 180 -3.11 -3.84 -18.57
CA TRP A 180 -1.89 -3.02 -18.71
C TRP A 180 -1.24 -3.13 -20.10
N GLN A 181 -1.36 -4.30 -20.73
CA GLN A 181 -0.83 -4.60 -22.06
C GLN A 181 -1.30 -3.57 -23.10
N ALA A 182 -2.60 -3.30 -23.16
CA ALA A 182 -3.20 -2.41 -24.15
C ALA A 182 -2.69 -0.96 -24.05
N ALA A 183 -2.26 -0.55 -22.86
CA ALA A 183 -1.67 0.76 -22.61
C ALA A 183 -0.16 0.81 -22.89
N GLY A 184 0.48 -0.32 -23.22
CA GLY A 184 1.93 -0.44 -23.39
C GLY A 184 2.69 -0.21 -22.07
N MET A 185 2.05 -0.47 -20.93
CA MET A 185 2.60 -0.18 -19.59
C MET A 185 3.11 -1.45 -18.87
N THR A 186 3.41 -2.49 -19.64
CA THR A 186 4.05 -3.71 -19.15
C THR A 186 5.56 -3.67 -19.46
N PRO A 187 6.44 -4.24 -18.61
CA PRO A 187 7.89 -4.24 -18.88
C PRO A 187 8.31 -5.03 -20.11
N SER A 188 7.45 -5.97 -20.54
CA SER A 188 7.63 -6.79 -21.74
C SER A 188 6.28 -7.00 -22.43
N GLU A 189 6.30 -7.14 -23.75
CA GLU A 189 5.09 -7.45 -24.52
C GLU A 189 4.62 -8.89 -24.24
N TYR A 190 3.36 -9.06 -23.85
CA TYR A 190 2.71 -10.36 -23.83
C TYR A 190 2.22 -10.74 -25.24
N SER A 191 2.04 -12.04 -25.49
CA SER A 191 1.51 -12.53 -26.77
C SER A 191 0.00 -12.34 -26.94
N ALA A 192 -0.70 -11.91 -25.89
CA ALA A 192 -2.14 -11.77 -25.82
C ALA A 192 -2.50 -10.40 -25.23
N ASP A 193 -3.62 -9.83 -25.70
CA ASP A 193 -4.16 -8.59 -25.17
C ASP A 193 -5.64 -8.80 -24.77
N PRO A 194 -5.92 -8.98 -23.47
CA PRO A 194 -7.28 -9.23 -22.98
C PRO A 194 -8.26 -8.10 -23.29
N ILE A 195 -7.81 -6.84 -23.37
CA ILE A 195 -8.66 -5.69 -23.71
C ILE A 195 -9.05 -5.76 -25.19
N GLU A 196 -8.09 -6.00 -26.07
CA GLU A 196 -8.37 -6.19 -27.51
C GLU A 196 -9.25 -7.41 -27.77
N HIS A 197 -9.05 -8.51 -27.02
CA HIS A 197 -9.91 -9.69 -27.11
C HIS A 197 -11.37 -9.35 -26.75
N LEU A 198 -11.60 -8.56 -25.69
CA LEU A 198 -12.94 -8.09 -25.32
C LEU A 198 -13.53 -7.12 -26.37
N ALA A 199 -12.71 -6.22 -26.92
CA ALA A 199 -13.14 -5.32 -27.98
C ALA A 199 -13.58 -6.09 -29.25
N GLU A 200 -12.90 -7.18 -29.60
CA GLU A 200 -13.28 -8.06 -30.71
C GLU A 200 -14.66 -8.70 -30.50
N TRP A 201 -15.01 -9.12 -29.28
CA TRP A 201 -16.38 -9.57 -28.98
C TRP A 201 -17.41 -8.48 -29.25
N GLY A 202 -17.09 -7.23 -28.90
CA GLY A 202 -17.90 -6.05 -29.23
C GLY A 202 -18.12 -5.89 -30.73
N ARG A 203 -17.04 -6.00 -31.52
CA ARG A 203 -17.08 -5.96 -33.00
C ARG A 203 -17.91 -7.11 -33.59
N GLN A 204 -17.96 -8.26 -32.92
CA GLN A 204 -18.78 -9.41 -33.28
C GLN A 204 -20.25 -9.30 -32.83
N GLY A 205 -20.63 -8.17 -32.22
CA GLY A 205 -22.01 -7.86 -31.86
C GLY A 205 -22.40 -8.20 -30.42
N VAL A 206 -21.47 -8.61 -29.56
CA VAL A 206 -21.73 -8.74 -28.12
C VAL A 206 -21.76 -7.35 -27.50
N GLN A 207 -22.94 -6.93 -27.04
CA GLN A 207 -23.08 -5.66 -26.32
C GLN A 207 -22.64 -5.85 -24.87
N LEU A 208 -21.63 -5.08 -24.46
CA LEU A 208 -21.17 -4.97 -23.07
C LEU A 208 -21.52 -3.56 -22.57
N ASP A 209 -22.13 -3.48 -21.39
CA ASP A 209 -22.48 -2.22 -20.73
C ASP A 209 -21.24 -1.54 -20.12
N ALA A 210 -20.29 -2.34 -19.63
CA ALA A 210 -19.01 -1.90 -19.10
C ALA A 210 -18.01 -3.08 -19.05
N THR A 211 -16.71 -2.78 -18.83
CA THR A 211 -15.73 -3.78 -18.39
C THR A 211 -15.30 -3.45 -16.97
N VAL A 212 -15.21 -4.47 -16.12
CA VAL A 212 -14.71 -4.37 -14.75
C VAL A 212 -13.37 -5.09 -14.62
N ASN A 213 -12.47 -4.48 -13.87
CA ASN A 213 -11.15 -5.00 -13.56
C ASN A 213 -11.00 -5.13 -12.05
N LEU A 214 -10.79 -6.36 -11.58
CA LEU A 214 -10.50 -6.63 -10.18
C LEU A 214 -8.99 -6.52 -10.00
N SER A 215 -8.53 -5.61 -9.14
CA SER A 215 -7.11 -5.27 -8.97
C SER A 215 -6.65 -5.35 -7.52
N ALA A 216 -5.42 -5.82 -7.34
CA ALA A 216 -4.60 -5.57 -6.16
C ALA A 216 -3.30 -4.91 -6.65
N SER A 217 -3.43 -3.68 -7.15
CA SER A 217 -2.32 -2.89 -7.68
C SER A 217 -1.59 -2.19 -6.52
N PRO A 218 -0.34 -2.59 -6.20
CA PRO A 218 0.39 -2.03 -5.07
C PRO A 218 0.74 -0.55 -5.32
N TYR A 219 0.76 0.19 -4.23
CA TYR A 219 1.07 1.62 -4.18
C TYR A 219 2.55 1.89 -4.43
N HIS A 220 2.77 3.00 -5.13
CA HIS A 220 3.92 3.88 -5.03
C HIS A 220 3.46 5.26 -5.50
N SER A 221 4.20 6.31 -5.18
CA SER A 221 3.84 7.72 -5.49
C SER A 221 3.25 7.96 -6.90
N ASP A 222 3.87 7.40 -7.94
CA ASP A 222 3.43 7.60 -9.33
C ASP A 222 2.33 6.64 -9.84
N LYS A 223 1.81 5.74 -9.00
CA LYS A 223 0.97 4.61 -9.47
C LYS A 223 -0.41 5.06 -9.94
N LEU A 224 -0.99 6.11 -9.32
CA LEU A 224 -2.33 6.58 -9.68
C LEU A 224 -2.40 7.07 -11.12
N SER A 225 -1.47 7.92 -11.55
CA SER A 225 -1.44 8.44 -12.93
C SER A 225 -1.33 7.30 -13.95
N SER A 226 -0.58 6.25 -13.63
CA SER A 226 -0.47 5.05 -14.46
C SER A 226 -1.81 4.32 -14.61
N ARG A 227 -2.53 4.11 -13.49
CA ARG A 227 -3.87 3.48 -13.53
C ARG A 227 -4.89 4.29 -14.33
N ILE A 228 -4.85 5.62 -14.19
CA ILE A 228 -5.71 6.54 -14.97
C ILE A 228 -5.45 6.36 -16.47
N GLN A 229 -4.18 6.32 -16.89
CA GLN A 229 -3.82 6.10 -18.29
C GLN A 229 -4.30 4.73 -18.78
N VAL A 230 -4.06 3.65 -18.02
CA VAL A 230 -4.54 2.30 -18.34
C VAL A 230 -6.06 2.27 -18.56
N CYS A 231 -6.82 2.82 -17.61
CA CYS A 231 -8.28 2.79 -17.68
C CYS A 231 -8.84 3.63 -18.83
N ARG A 232 -8.24 4.79 -19.12
CA ARG A 232 -8.62 5.60 -20.30
C ARG A 232 -8.35 4.88 -21.61
N THR A 233 -7.18 4.26 -21.74
CA THR A 233 -6.84 3.49 -22.94
C THR A 233 -7.81 2.33 -23.14
N ALA A 234 -8.10 1.59 -22.06
CA ALA A 234 -9.06 0.48 -22.12
C ALA A 234 -10.47 0.97 -22.49
N ALA A 235 -10.99 2.02 -21.85
CA ALA A 235 -12.31 2.58 -22.16
C ALA A 235 -12.40 3.07 -23.61
N ALA A 236 -11.34 3.68 -24.14
CA ALA A 236 -11.28 4.15 -25.52
C ALA A 236 -11.30 2.99 -26.54
N ILE A 237 -10.54 1.93 -26.28
CA ILE A 237 -10.49 0.73 -27.16
C ILE A 237 -11.83 -0.03 -27.13
N LEU A 238 -12.41 -0.18 -25.95
CA LEU A 238 -13.65 -0.95 -25.75
C LEU A 238 -14.90 -0.18 -26.21
N GLY A 239 -14.87 1.15 -26.19
CA GLY A 239 -16.01 1.99 -26.58
C GLY A 239 -17.13 2.07 -25.54
N HIS A 240 -16.88 1.65 -24.30
CA HIS A 240 -17.79 1.74 -23.16
C HIS A 240 -17.00 1.99 -21.85
N PRO A 241 -17.65 2.29 -20.71
CA PRO A 241 -16.94 2.53 -19.46
C PRO A 241 -16.04 1.36 -19.03
N PHE A 242 -14.90 1.69 -18.43
CA PHE A 242 -13.97 0.75 -17.81
C PHE A 242 -13.79 1.09 -16.34
N LEU A 243 -14.10 0.14 -15.46
CA LEU A 243 -14.08 0.29 -14.00
C LEU A 243 -12.98 -0.57 -13.41
N LEU A 244 -12.21 -0.05 -12.46
CA LEU A 244 -11.14 -0.75 -11.76
C LEU A 244 -11.42 -0.71 -10.26
N ALA A 245 -11.69 -1.87 -9.66
CA ALA A 245 -11.83 -2.05 -8.22
C ALA A 245 -10.48 -2.45 -7.64
N ASN A 246 -9.83 -1.56 -6.89
CA ASN A 246 -8.52 -1.80 -6.34
C ASN A 246 -8.59 -2.07 -4.83
N GLN A 247 -7.76 -2.99 -4.35
CA GLN A 247 -7.55 -3.23 -2.92
C GLN A 247 -7.09 -1.96 -2.20
N VAL A 248 -7.47 -1.84 -0.93
CA VAL A 248 -6.93 -0.84 0.00
C VAL A 248 -6.29 -1.54 1.21
N GLY A 249 -5.36 -0.89 1.89
CA GLY A 249 -4.70 -1.37 3.10
C GLY A 249 -3.31 -1.98 2.88
N GLY A 250 -2.63 -2.27 3.98
CA GLY A 250 -1.28 -2.83 4.01
C GLY A 250 -1.25 -4.35 4.21
N ASN A 251 -0.26 -5.02 3.62
CA ASN A 251 0.07 -6.41 3.91
C ASN A 251 1.59 -6.62 3.82
N ASP A 252 2.23 -6.95 4.94
CA ASP A 252 3.68 -7.00 5.09
C ASP A 252 4.35 -5.66 4.69
N ASP A 253 5.12 -5.67 3.59
CA ASP A 253 5.79 -4.52 2.99
C ASP A 253 4.97 -3.82 1.91
N LEU A 254 3.94 -4.48 1.36
CA LEU A 254 3.13 -3.91 0.29
C LEU A 254 1.96 -3.11 0.84
N LEU A 255 1.71 -1.97 0.20
CA LEU A 255 0.55 -1.13 0.43
C LEU A 255 -0.35 -1.14 -0.79
N PHE A 256 -1.66 -1.06 -0.57
CA PHE A 256 -2.66 -0.85 -1.59
C PHE A 256 -3.45 0.39 -1.20
N ASP A 257 -3.50 1.36 -2.09
CA ASP A 257 -4.03 2.69 -1.79
C ASP A 257 -5.54 2.80 -2.02
N GLY A 258 -6.20 1.74 -2.49
CA GLY A 258 -7.55 1.87 -2.98
C GLY A 258 -7.52 2.67 -4.27
N ASN A 259 -8.02 3.90 -4.28
CA ASN A 259 -8.12 4.70 -5.50
C ASN A 259 -8.82 3.91 -6.64
N SER A 260 -9.86 3.16 -6.29
CA SER A 260 -10.75 2.52 -7.27
C SER A 260 -11.30 3.60 -8.20
N LEU A 261 -11.45 3.31 -9.49
CA LEU A 261 -11.76 4.37 -10.46
C LEU A 261 -12.58 3.88 -11.65
N VAL A 262 -13.19 4.82 -12.35
CA VAL A 262 -13.91 4.59 -13.60
C VAL A 262 -13.44 5.57 -14.65
N ALA A 263 -13.27 5.09 -15.88
CA ALA A 263 -13.00 5.90 -17.07
C ALA A 263 -14.09 5.69 -18.12
N TRP A 264 -14.52 6.78 -18.76
CA TRP A 264 -15.43 6.75 -19.92
C TRP A 264 -14.67 6.86 -21.24
N PRO A 265 -15.29 6.44 -22.37
CA PRO A 265 -14.67 6.53 -23.70
C PRO A 265 -14.30 7.96 -24.14
N ASP A 266 -14.93 8.97 -23.55
CA ASP A 266 -14.62 10.39 -23.80
C ASP A 266 -13.41 10.90 -23.00
N GLY A 267 -12.81 10.04 -22.17
CA GLY A 267 -11.62 10.35 -21.37
C GLY A 267 -11.89 10.94 -19.99
N ARG A 268 -13.15 11.17 -19.60
CA ARG A 268 -13.49 11.53 -18.22
C ARG A 268 -13.14 10.40 -17.25
N VAL A 269 -12.69 10.74 -16.05
CA VAL A 269 -12.36 9.79 -14.99
C VAL A 269 -12.90 10.28 -13.66
N VAL A 270 -13.43 9.36 -12.86
CA VAL A 270 -13.74 9.60 -11.43
C VAL A 270 -12.95 8.59 -10.59
N VAL A 271 -12.28 9.08 -9.56
CA VAL A 271 -11.43 8.29 -8.65
C VAL A 271 -12.01 8.34 -7.24
N ALA A 272 -12.14 7.17 -6.62
CA ALA A 272 -12.48 6.99 -5.21
C ALA A 272 -11.35 7.46 -4.29
N PRO A 273 -11.62 7.70 -3.00
CA PRO A 273 -10.59 8.10 -2.04
C PRO A 273 -9.47 7.07 -1.90
N ALA A 274 -8.27 7.58 -1.61
CA ALA A 274 -7.14 6.78 -1.20
C ALA A 274 -7.25 6.39 0.28
N TRP A 275 -6.66 5.27 0.70
CA TRP A 275 -6.52 4.87 2.12
C TRP A 275 -7.84 4.78 2.91
N GLN A 276 -8.95 4.57 2.21
CA GLN A 276 -10.26 4.39 2.81
C GLN A 276 -10.93 3.12 2.33
N GLU A 277 -11.54 2.39 3.24
CA GLU A 277 -12.40 1.26 2.91
C GLU A 277 -13.84 1.71 2.70
N GLY A 278 -14.49 1.19 1.66
CA GLY A 278 -15.87 1.53 1.36
C GLY A 278 -16.36 1.07 0.00
N VAL A 279 -17.46 1.67 -0.44
CA VAL A 279 -18.08 1.41 -1.73
C VAL A 279 -17.97 2.64 -2.61
N PHE A 280 -17.32 2.48 -3.76
CA PHE A 280 -17.40 3.45 -4.84
C PHE A 280 -18.58 3.10 -5.75
N LEU A 281 -19.66 3.86 -5.62
CA LEU A 281 -20.88 3.66 -6.39
C LEU A 281 -20.78 4.43 -7.71
N VAL A 282 -20.55 3.69 -8.79
CA VAL A 282 -20.37 4.23 -10.13
C VAL A 282 -21.70 4.24 -10.88
N ASP A 283 -22.11 5.40 -11.36
CA ASP A 283 -23.24 5.53 -12.28
C ASP A 283 -22.71 5.51 -13.72
N LEU A 284 -23.04 4.46 -14.48
CA LEU A 284 -22.48 4.28 -15.83
C LEU A 284 -22.91 5.36 -16.83
N ASP A 285 -24.05 6.01 -16.55
CA ASP A 285 -24.69 6.98 -17.45
C ASP A 285 -24.31 8.43 -17.12
N ASP A 286 -23.89 8.70 -15.88
CA ASP A 286 -23.52 10.04 -15.42
C ASP A 286 -22.34 10.04 -14.45
N ALA A 287 -21.20 10.59 -14.89
CA ALA A 287 -20.01 10.73 -14.04
C ALA A 287 -20.26 11.57 -12.77
N GLU A 288 -21.17 12.56 -12.83
CA GLU A 288 -21.53 13.38 -11.67
C GLU A 288 -22.49 12.65 -10.71
N GLY A 289 -23.08 11.54 -11.16
CA GLY A 289 -23.90 10.64 -10.32
C GLY A 289 -23.09 9.66 -9.47
N CYS A 290 -21.75 9.64 -9.62
CA CYS A 290 -20.88 8.78 -8.83
C CYS A 290 -20.79 9.24 -7.37
N THR A 291 -20.75 8.31 -6.42
CA THR A 291 -20.67 8.62 -4.98
C THR A 291 -19.73 7.69 -4.23
N TRP A 292 -19.12 8.20 -3.16
CA TRP A 292 -18.34 7.42 -2.20
C TRP A 292 -19.19 7.14 -0.96
N ILE A 293 -19.14 5.90 -0.47
CA ILE A 293 -19.85 5.47 0.73
C ILE A 293 -18.83 4.77 1.63
N PRO A 294 -18.38 5.40 2.74
CA PRO A 294 -17.38 4.80 3.62
C PRO A 294 -17.94 3.54 4.31
N SER A 295 -17.06 2.59 4.60
CA SER A 295 -17.39 1.39 5.38
C SER A 295 -17.86 1.77 6.79
N ASP A 296 -18.84 1.04 7.31
CA ASP A 296 -19.34 1.19 8.68
C ASP A 296 -18.64 0.24 9.68
N ALA A 297 -17.67 -0.55 9.21
CA ALA A 297 -16.89 -1.43 10.07
C ALA A 297 -16.07 -0.62 11.09
N VAL A 298 -16.04 -1.07 12.34
CA VAL A 298 -15.34 -0.39 13.45
C VAL A 298 -13.83 -0.28 13.20
N ASP A 299 -13.27 -1.27 12.51
CA ASP A 299 -11.87 -1.33 12.11
C ASP A 299 -11.66 -1.04 10.61
N ALA A 300 -12.61 -0.33 9.97
CA ALA A 300 -12.43 0.15 8.61
C ALA A 300 -11.20 1.07 8.51
N LEU A 301 -10.33 0.82 7.52
CA LEU A 301 -9.27 1.75 7.22
C LEU A 301 -9.89 3.08 6.76
N SER A 302 -9.51 4.17 7.41
CA SER A 302 -10.05 5.51 7.13
C SER A 302 -8.98 6.56 7.43
N VAL A 303 -7.99 6.66 6.55
CA VAL A 303 -6.91 7.66 6.63
C VAL A 303 -7.11 8.70 5.53
N GLY A 304 -6.77 9.96 5.80
CA GLY A 304 -6.83 11.03 4.79
C GLY A 304 -8.24 11.54 4.47
N ASN A 305 -8.41 12.07 3.25
CA ASN A 305 -9.63 12.71 2.75
C ASN A 305 -10.54 11.69 2.02
N ASP A 306 -11.86 11.80 2.21
CA ASP A 306 -12.91 10.92 1.64
C ASP A 306 -13.56 11.45 0.35
N ALA A 307 -13.01 12.51 -0.25
CA ALA A 307 -13.57 13.13 -1.45
C ALA A 307 -13.28 12.35 -2.75
N LEU A 308 -14.31 12.24 -3.60
CA LEU A 308 -14.13 11.81 -4.99
C LEU A 308 -13.34 12.85 -5.79
N ARG A 309 -12.53 12.37 -6.73
CA ARG A 309 -11.76 13.22 -7.65
C ARG A 309 -12.30 13.10 -9.06
N HIS A 310 -12.79 14.20 -9.61
CA HIS A 310 -13.32 14.29 -10.97
C HIS A 310 -12.24 14.85 -11.90
N LEU A 311 -11.84 14.07 -12.91
CA LEU A 311 -10.77 14.43 -13.84
C LEU A 311 -11.34 14.62 -15.24
N SER A 312 -11.03 15.79 -15.83
CA SER A 312 -11.37 16.11 -17.21
C SER A 312 -10.57 15.25 -18.21
N PRO A 313 -11.04 15.15 -19.47
CA PRO A 313 -10.29 14.45 -20.53
C PRO A 313 -8.86 14.97 -20.65
N GLY A 314 -7.89 14.06 -20.66
CA GLY A 314 -6.46 14.37 -20.82
C GLY A 314 -5.72 14.77 -19.53
N HIS A 315 -6.40 14.98 -18.40
CA HIS A 315 -5.72 15.29 -17.13
C HIS A 315 -4.96 14.07 -16.59
N SER A 316 -3.63 14.14 -16.43
CA SER A 316 -2.80 12.98 -16.03
C SER A 316 -3.12 12.40 -14.65
N GLY A 317 -3.75 13.21 -13.79
CA GLY A 317 -3.96 12.86 -12.39
C GLY A 317 -2.67 12.87 -11.59
N GLN A 318 -1.62 13.53 -12.09
CA GLN A 318 -0.45 13.83 -11.28
C GLN A 318 -0.83 14.83 -10.20
N GLU A 319 -0.48 14.50 -8.97
CA GLU A 319 -0.60 15.38 -7.83
C GLU A 319 0.59 16.35 -7.79
N TYR A 320 0.36 17.53 -7.23
CA TYR A 320 1.42 18.50 -6.95
C TYR A 320 2.18 18.09 -5.67
N ASP A 321 3.42 18.55 -5.51
CA ASP A 321 4.35 18.14 -4.43
C ASP A 321 3.73 18.18 -3.02
N GLU A 322 2.82 19.12 -2.71
CA GLU A 322 2.15 19.21 -1.41
C GLU A 322 1.24 18.02 -1.13
N HIS A 323 0.40 17.61 -2.10
CA HIS A 323 -0.50 16.46 -1.94
C HIS A 323 0.27 15.13 -1.93
N LEU A 324 1.42 15.07 -2.61
CA LEU A 324 2.28 13.89 -2.56
C LEU A 324 2.80 13.60 -1.14
N LEU A 325 3.16 14.63 -0.37
CA LEU A 325 3.60 14.45 1.01
C LEU A 325 2.45 14.04 1.94
N GLU A 326 1.24 14.57 1.73
CA GLU A 326 0.04 14.15 2.43
C GLU A 326 -0.24 12.65 2.18
N ASP A 327 -0.21 12.23 0.91
CA ASP A 327 -0.45 10.84 0.48
C ASP A 327 0.64 9.89 1.01
N LEU A 328 1.92 10.28 0.95
CA LEU A 328 3.02 9.51 1.55
C LEU A 328 2.87 9.36 3.08
N THR A 329 2.39 10.41 3.76
CA THR A 329 2.12 10.37 5.20
C THR A 329 1.01 9.38 5.52
N ASP A 330 -0.08 9.43 4.75
CA ASP A 330 -1.22 8.52 4.91
C ASP A 330 -0.82 7.07 4.59
N ALA A 331 0.01 6.85 3.58
CA ALA A 331 0.53 5.55 3.19
C ALA A 331 1.30 4.86 4.33
N VAL A 332 2.25 5.56 4.97
CA VAL A 332 3.06 4.96 6.05
C VAL A 332 2.25 4.75 7.34
N ILE A 333 1.24 5.60 7.60
CA ILE A 333 0.28 5.40 8.70
C ILE A 333 -0.56 4.15 8.44
N ALA A 334 -1.16 4.03 7.25
CA ALA A 334 -1.97 2.88 6.86
C ALA A 334 -1.15 1.58 6.92
N GLY A 335 0.09 1.60 6.42
CA GLY A 335 0.99 0.46 6.45
C GLY A 335 1.28 -0.05 7.87
N LEU A 336 1.65 0.85 8.79
CA LEU A 336 1.89 0.45 10.17
C LEU A 336 0.61 0.00 10.89
N SER A 337 -0.50 0.71 10.66
CA SER A 337 -1.80 0.40 11.27
C SER A 337 -2.25 -1.01 10.90
N ASP A 338 -2.22 -1.34 9.60
CA ASP A 338 -2.64 -2.66 9.12
C ASP A 338 -1.66 -3.76 9.48
N TYR A 339 -0.36 -3.50 9.45
CA TYR A 339 0.61 -4.47 9.94
C TYR A 339 0.32 -4.84 11.40
N CYS A 340 0.01 -3.85 12.24
CA CYS A 340 -0.32 -4.09 13.64
C CYS A 340 -1.65 -4.84 13.79
N ARG A 341 -2.73 -4.32 13.18
CA ARG A 341 -4.08 -4.90 13.27
C ARG A 341 -4.13 -6.35 12.76
N LYS A 342 -3.60 -6.61 11.56
CA LYS A 342 -3.61 -7.93 10.93
C LYS A 342 -2.70 -8.94 11.64
N SER A 343 -1.72 -8.46 12.42
CA SER A 343 -0.84 -9.30 13.23
C SER A 343 -1.29 -9.44 14.70
N GLY A 344 -2.41 -8.83 15.09
CA GLY A 344 -2.88 -8.84 16.47
C GLY A 344 -1.99 -8.03 17.44
N ILE A 345 -1.21 -7.08 16.93
CA ILE A 345 -0.37 -6.17 17.72
C ILE A 345 -1.22 -4.95 18.10
N SER A 346 -1.37 -4.71 19.40
CA SER A 346 -2.15 -3.59 19.92
C SER A 346 -1.31 -2.43 20.47
N SER A 347 0.01 -2.60 20.57
CA SER A 347 0.89 -1.59 21.17
C SER A 347 2.34 -1.72 20.70
N VAL A 348 3.04 -0.59 20.69
CA VAL A 348 4.39 -0.46 20.13
C VAL A 348 5.34 0.26 21.07
N VAL A 349 6.63 0.05 20.87
CA VAL A 349 7.72 0.71 21.60
C VAL A 349 8.84 1.12 20.64
N LEU A 350 9.41 2.30 20.85
CA LEU A 350 10.53 2.80 20.04
C LEU A 350 11.53 3.60 20.90
N GLY A 351 12.76 3.67 20.43
CA GLY A 351 13.74 4.60 20.96
C GLY A 351 13.47 6.02 20.48
N LEU A 352 13.43 6.99 21.40
CA LEU A 352 13.36 8.41 21.08
C LEU A 352 14.72 9.05 21.32
N SER A 353 15.42 9.39 20.24
CA SER A 353 16.73 10.05 20.31
C SER A 353 16.63 11.56 20.43
N GLY A 354 15.44 12.13 20.16
CA GLY A 354 15.25 13.56 19.96
C GLY A 354 15.67 14.02 18.55
N GLY A 355 16.12 13.11 17.68
CA GLY A 355 16.34 13.36 16.27
C GLY A 355 15.06 13.20 15.45
N ILE A 356 15.07 13.76 14.23
CA ILE A 356 13.89 13.85 13.38
C ILE A 356 13.29 12.48 13.03
N ASP A 357 14.10 11.45 12.76
CA ASP A 357 13.57 10.14 12.35
C ASP A 357 12.76 9.49 13.48
N SER A 358 13.30 9.50 14.71
CA SER A 358 12.58 8.95 15.86
C SER A 358 11.31 9.75 16.18
N ALA A 359 11.32 11.08 15.96
CA ALA A 359 10.16 11.92 16.19
C ALA A 359 9.05 11.64 15.15
N VAL A 360 9.38 11.56 13.87
CA VAL A 360 8.43 11.22 12.81
C VAL A 360 7.93 9.79 12.96
N ALA A 361 8.80 8.83 13.29
CA ALA A 361 8.38 7.46 13.59
C ALA A 361 7.38 7.41 14.76
N ALA A 362 7.55 8.25 15.79
CA ALA A 362 6.60 8.38 16.88
C ALA A 362 5.26 8.98 16.43
N CYS A 363 5.28 9.99 15.55
CA CYS A 363 4.07 10.55 14.94
C CYS A 363 3.29 9.48 14.17
N ILE A 364 3.97 8.71 13.31
CA ILE A 364 3.36 7.61 12.54
C ILE A 364 2.78 6.56 13.49
N ALA A 365 3.53 6.15 14.51
CA ALA A 365 3.07 5.19 15.51
C ALA A 365 1.82 5.68 16.26
N ALA A 366 1.81 6.93 16.72
CA ALA A 366 0.68 7.51 17.44
C ALA A 366 -0.56 7.62 16.55
N ALA A 367 -0.39 7.96 15.28
CA ALA A 367 -1.48 8.00 14.31
C ALA A 367 -2.01 6.59 13.94
N ALA A 368 -1.13 5.59 13.90
CA ALA A 368 -1.47 4.23 13.48
C ALA A 368 -2.17 3.40 14.58
N VAL A 369 -1.68 3.46 15.83
CA VAL A 369 -2.19 2.61 16.92
C VAL A 369 -2.81 3.38 18.08
N GLY A 370 -2.87 4.71 17.98
CA GLY A 370 -3.31 5.58 19.08
C GLY A 370 -2.17 5.90 20.06
N PRO A 371 -2.07 7.14 20.58
CA PRO A 371 -0.95 7.58 21.39
C PRO A 371 -0.79 6.80 22.71
N GLU A 372 -1.90 6.36 23.31
CA GLU A 372 -1.91 5.55 24.54
C GLU A 372 -1.23 4.18 24.37
N ASN A 373 -1.13 3.69 23.14
CA ASN A 373 -0.53 2.41 22.79
C ASN A 373 0.94 2.52 22.37
N VAL A 374 1.52 3.72 22.41
CA VAL A 374 2.92 3.99 22.05
C VAL A 374 3.75 4.27 23.30
N THR A 375 4.93 3.65 23.39
CA THR A 375 5.94 3.98 24.39
C THR A 375 7.23 4.44 23.72
N GLY A 376 7.63 5.68 23.99
CA GLY A 376 8.92 6.23 23.60
C GLY A 376 9.93 6.13 24.74
N ILE A 377 11.14 5.66 24.44
CA ILE A 377 12.21 5.52 25.44
C ILE A 377 13.40 6.38 25.05
N ALA A 378 13.72 7.39 25.87
CA ALA A 378 14.99 8.09 25.78
C ALA A 378 16.10 7.26 26.45
N MET A 379 17.19 7.00 25.72
CA MET A 379 18.28 6.13 26.18
C MET A 379 19.64 6.86 26.14
N PRO A 380 19.84 7.87 27.00
CA PRO A 380 21.01 8.73 26.94
C PRO A 380 22.29 7.97 27.32
N SER A 381 23.38 8.30 26.62
CA SER A 381 24.73 7.90 26.99
C SER A 381 25.48 9.06 27.66
N ARG A 382 26.74 8.84 28.05
CA ARG A 382 27.64 9.90 28.53
C ARG A 382 27.93 11.00 27.50
N HIS A 383 27.63 10.76 26.22
CA HIS A 383 27.79 11.71 25.12
C HIS A 383 26.48 12.39 24.73
N SER A 384 25.34 11.90 25.24
CA SER A 384 24.04 12.46 24.91
C SER A 384 23.89 13.86 25.48
N SER A 385 23.38 14.76 24.64
CA SER A 385 23.16 16.15 25.03
C SER A 385 21.85 16.32 25.79
N GLN A 386 21.77 17.33 26.67
CA GLN A 386 20.52 17.63 27.38
C GLN A 386 19.40 18.02 26.40
N HIS A 387 19.74 18.77 25.34
CA HIS A 387 18.75 19.19 24.35
C HIS A 387 18.11 18.00 23.61
N SER A 388 18.85 16.93 23.30
CA SER A 388 18.29 15.73 22.66
C SER A 388 17.30 15.00 23.58
N ILE A 389 17.53 15.00 24.89
CA ILE A 389 16.57 14.46 25.88
C ILE A 389 15.33 15.33 25.96
N ASP A 390 15.49 16.65 25.96
CA ASP A 390 14.38 17.62 26.01
C ASP A 390 13.53 17.56 24.74
N ASP A 391 14.14 17.40 23.57
CA ASP A 391 13.46 17.22 22.28
C ASP A 391 12.66 15.91 22.23
N ALA A 392 13.24 14.81 22.73
CA ALA A 392 12.55 13.53 22.84
C ALA A 392 11.33 13.64 23.76
N ARG A 393 11.47 14.32 24.90
CA ARG A 393 10.38 14.59 25.84
C ARG A 393 9.30 15.47 25.21
N HIS A 394 9.69 16.55 24.53
CA HIS A 394 8.75 17.44 23.83
C HIS A 394 7.87 16.67 22.86
N THR A 395 8.49 15.83 22.01
CA THR A 395 7.77 15.01 21.05
C THR A 395 6.76 14.10 21.76
N ALA A 396 7.19 13.44 22.84
CA ALA A 396 6.33 12.53 23.56
C ALA A 396 5.14 13.23 24.24
N GLU A 397 5.39 14.38 24.87
CA GLU A 397 4.36 15.21 25.51
C GLU A 397 3.37 15.79 24.50
N ALA A 398 3.84 16.25 23.34
CA ALA A 398 3.00 16.80 22.28
C ALA A 398 2.09 15.73 21.65
N LEU A 399 2.57 14.49 21.52
CA LEU A 399 1.78 13.36 21.01
C LEU A 399 0.90 12.71 22.09
N GLY A 400 1.17 12.95 23.38
CA GLY A 400 0.47 12.28 24.48
C GLY A 400 0.83 10.80 24.65
N ILE A 401 2.03 10.39 24.22
CA ILE A 401 2.52 9.01 24.34
C ILE A 401 3.22 8.77 25.69
N VAL A 402 3.37 7.51 26.09
CA VAL A 402 4.15 7.15 27.28
C VAL A 402 5.63 7.44 27.04
N PHE A 403 6.29 8.12 27.98
CA PHE A 403 7.71 8.48 27.88
C PHE A 403 8.52 7.96 29.07
N ASP A 404 9.52 7.13 28.78
CA ASP A 404 10.48 6.62 29.75
C ASP A 404 11.89 7.10 29.46
N THR A 405 12.75 7.10 30.47
CA THR A 405 14.18 7.40 30.31
C THR A 405 15.02 6.31 30.98
N VAL A 406 15.85 5.63 30.19
CA VAL A 406 16.72 4.53 30.65
C VAL A 406 18.16 4.79 30.19
N PRO A 407 19.02 5.39 31.03
CA PRO A 407 20.41 5.66 30.66
C PRO A 407 21.20 4.37 30.39
N ILE A 408 22.03 4.39 29.35
CA ILE A 408 22.81 3.19 28.95
C ILE A 408 24.19 3.12 29.59
N ASP A 409 24.63 4.17 30.30
CA ASP A 409 26.02 4.33 30.74
C ASP A 409 26.50 3.22 31.70
N GLY A 410 25.62 2.73 32.57
CA GLY A 410 25.93 1.63 33.47
C GLY A 410 26.15 0.31 32.72
N LEU A 411 25.30 0.01 31.73
CA LEU A 411 25.45 -1.17 30.86
C LEU A 411 26.71 -1.04 30.00
N HIS A 412 26.94 0.15 29.46
CA HIS A 412 28.09 0.44 28.61
C HIS A 412 29.41 0.22 29.38
N SER A 413 29.53 0.80 30.57
CA SER A 413 30.72 0.64 31.43
C SER A 413 30.99 -0.83 31.79
N SER A 414 29.94 -1.63 32.01
CA SER A 414 30.09 -3.05 32.30
C SER A 414 30.67 -3.84 31.12
N VAL A 415 30.24 -3.51 29.89
CA VAL A 415 30.76 -4.15 28.68
C VAL A 415 32.17 -3.66 28.37
N GLU A 416 32.45 -2.37 28.51
CA GLU A 416 33.81 -1.80 28.42
C GLU A 416 34.76 -2.46 29.42
N GLY A 417 34.32 -2.75 30.65
CA GLY A 417 35.13 -3.50 31.63
C GLY A 417 35.46 -4.94 31.19
N SER A 418 34.58 -5.56 30.40
CA SER A 418 34.71 -6.96 29.97
C SER A 418 35.53 -7.12 28.69
N ILE A 419 35.37 -6.21 27.71
CA ILE A 419 36.00 -6.28 26.38
C ILE A 419 36.76 -5.00 26.00
N GLY A 420 37.01 -4.08 26.92
CA GLY A 420 37.64 -2.78 26.63
C GLY A 420 39.00 -2.90 25.97
N GLY A 421 39.79 -3.93 26.30
CA GLY A 421 41.03 -4.22 25.58
C GLY A 421 40.82 -4.49 24.09
N VAL A 422 39.71 -5.11 23.69
CA VAL A 422 39.36 -5.32 22.28
C VAL A 422 38.85 -4.03 21.65
N LEU A 423 38.01 -3.27 22.35
CA LEU A 423 37.45 -2.01 21.86
C LEU A 423 38.55 -0.95 21.63
N ASN A 424 39.45 -0.78 22.59
CA ASN A 424 40.51 0.23 22.54
C ASN A 424 41.57 -0.05 21.47
N ASN A 425 41.79 -1.32 21.14
CA ASN A 425 42.76 -1.73 20.11
C ASN A 425 42.08 -2.02 18.75
N GLY A 426 40.75 -1.95 18.69
CA GLY A 426 39.94 -2.26 17.53
C GLY A 426 39.62 -1.03 16.69
N HIS A 427 38.67 -1.20 15.76
CA HIS A 427 38.17 -0.10 14.94
C HIS A 427 37.30 0.84 15.80
N PRO A 428 37.44 2.18 15.73
CA PRO A 428 36.69 3.13 16.59
C PRO A 428 35.17 2.96 16.58
N VAL A 429 34.60 2.70 15.40
CA VAL A 429 33.17 2.42 15.18
C VAL A 429 32.63 1.25 16.01
N ALA A 430 33.49 0.35 16.52
CA ALA A 430 33.04 -0.74 17.39
C ALA A 430 32.41 -0.23 18.70
N SER A 431 32.99 0.81 19.31
CA SER A 431 32.47 1.42 20.55
C SER A 431 31.18 2.20 20.32
N GLU A 432 31.08 2.88 19.17
CA GLU A 432 29.84 3.55 18.74
C GLU A 432 28.71 2.54 18.53
N ASN A 433 28.98 1.45 17.79
CA ASN A 433 28.01 0.38 17.54
C ASN A 433 27.57 -0.33 18.82
N LEU A 434 28.43 -0.42 19.84
CA LEU A 434 28.06 -1.02 21.13
C LEU A 434 26.92 -0.22 21.79
N GLN A 435 27.00 1.10 21.79
CA GLN A 435 25.93 1.95 22.34
C GLN A 435 24.61 1.72 21.61
N SER A 436 24.62 1.68 20.27
CA SER A 436 23.42 1.40 19.48
C SER A 436 22.81 0.03 19.82
N ARG A 437 23.62 -1.02 19.98
CA ARG A 437 23.15 -2.37 20.39
C ARG A 437 22.59 -2.43 21.80
N LEU A 438 23.14 -1.67 22.74
CA LEU A 438 22.59 -1.57 24.09
C LEU A 438 21.21 -0.92 24.09
N ARG A 439 21.00 0.10 23.24
CA ARG A 439 19.68 0.70 23.04
C ARG A 439 18.69 -0.28 22.42
N GLY A 440 19.09 -1.01 21.38
CA GLY A 440 18.30 -2.08 20.79
C GLY A 440 17.90 -3.15 21.82
N LEU A 441 18.83 -3.55 22.70
CA LEU A 441 18.56 -4.49 23.79
C LEU A 441 17.46 -3.98 24.75
N ILE A 442 17.48 -2.70 25.13
CA ILE A 442 16.47 -2.11 26.02
C ILE A 442 15.10 -2.07 25.35
N VAL A 443 15.02 -1.59 24.10
CA VAL A 443 13.76 -1.52 23.34
C VAL A 443 13.14 -2.90 23.19
N MET A 444 13.95 -3.90 22.81
CA MET A 444 13.49 -5.29 22.73
C MET A 444 13.07 -5.86 24.08
N GLY A 445 13.78 -5.52 25.17
CA GLY A 445 13.41 -5.89 26.53
C GLY A 445 12.03 -5.38 26.93
N TYR A 446 11.73 -4.12 26.62
CA TYR A 446 10.39 -3.53 26.79
C TYR A 446 9.34 -4.23 25.94
N ALA A 447 9.66 -4.45 24.65
CA ALA A 447 8.78 -5.12 23.71
C ALA A 447 8.35 -6.50 24.24
N ASN A 448 9.32 -7.33 24.65
CA ASN A 448 9.05 -8.66 25.16
C ASN A 448 8.35 -8.65 26.52
N ALA A 449 8.75 -7.77 27.45
CA ALA A 449 8.18 -7.74 28.79
C ALA A 449 6.72 -7.28 28.81
N GLN A 450 6.31 -6.47 27.83
CA GLN A 450 4.99 -5.82 27.81
C GLN A 450 4.10 -6.30 26.65
N GLY A 451 4.56 -7.27 25.84
CA GLY A 451 3.80 -7.76 24.68
C GLY A 451 3.63 -6.70 23.59
N ARG A 452 4.59 -5.77 23.45
CA ARG A 452 4.60 -4.73 22.42
C ARG A 452 5.45 -5.15 21.23
N MET A 453 5.27 -4.50 20.10
CA MET A 453 6.23 -4.58 18.98
C MET A 453 7.27 -3.45 19.07
N ALA A 454 8.54 -3.79 18.96
CA ALA A 454 9.60 -2.80 18.76
C ALA A 454 9.55 -2.22 17.34
N ILE A 455 9.67 -0.91 17.19
CA ILE A 455 9.76 -0.24 15.88
C ILE A 455 11.16 0.32 15.68
N ALA A 456 11.75 0.05 14.50
CA ALA A 456 13.01 0.65 14.07
C ALA A 456 12.76 1.99 13.38
N THR A 457 13.71 2.93 13.51
CA THR A 457 13.55 4.32 13.06
C THR A 457 14.48 4.70 11.91
N GLY A 458 15.16 3.74 11.29
CA GLY A 458 16.08 4.01 10.18
C GLY A 458 15.33 4.35 8.89
N ASN A 459 15.82 5.38 8.18
CA ASN A 459 15.25 5.80 6.89
C ASN A 459 15.97 5.15 5.69
N LYS A 460 15.42 5.29 4.48
CA LYS A 460 15.95 4.71 3.25
C LYS A 460 17.37 5.20 2.94
N SER A 461 17.70 6.46 3.21
CA SER A 461 19.02 7.04 2.96
C SER A 461 20.09 6.41 3.87
N GLU A 462 19.78 6.23 5.16
CA GLU A 462 20.65 5.57 6.13
C GLU A 462 20.84 4.09 5.79
N LEU A 463 19.75 3.38 5.48
CA LEU A 463 19.78 1.97 5.08
C LEU A 463 20.55 1.76 3.76
N ALA A 464 20.41 2.68 2.81
CA ALA A 464 21.16 2.70 1.57
C ALA A 464 22.65 2.83 1.87
N GLN A 465 23.05 3.82 2.66
CA GLN A 465 24.46 4.07 2.98
C GLN A 465 25.03 3.13 4.04
N GLY A 466 24.22 2.22 4.60
CA GLY A 466 24.62 1.38 5.72
C GLY A 466 25.01 2.19 6.95
N TYR A 467 24.45 3.40 7.08
CA TYR A 467 24.63 4.30 8.22
C TYR A 467 23.70 3.87 9.36
N CYS A 468 23.84 2.61 9.75
CA CYS A 468 22.99 1.91 10.70
C CYS A 468 23.78 0.78 11.37
N THR A 469 23.33 0.35 12.54
CA THR A 469 23.95 -0.71 13.35
C THR A 469 23.05 -1.93 13.38
N LEU A 470 23.54 -3.05 12.84
CA LEU A 470 22.88 -4.34 13.00
C LEU A 470 22.67 -4.66 14.48
N TYR A 471 21.41 -4.99 14.81
CA TYR A 471 20.91 -5.27 16.16
C TYR A 471 20.94 -4.08 17.12
N GLY A 472 21.18 -2.87 16.60
CA GLY A 472 21.04 -1.61 17.33
C GLY A 472 19.80 -0.86 16.84
N ASP A 473 20.01 0.26 16.15
CA ASP A 473 18.96 1.06 15.50
C ASP A 473 18.10 0.28 14.48
N MET A 474 18.61 -0.82 13.92
CA MET A 474 17.84 -1.73 13.06
C MET A 474 16.97 -2.74 13.84
N ALA A 475 17.04 -2.78 15.17
CA ALA A 475 16.28 -3.74 15.98
C ALA A 475 14.81 -3.31 16.04
N GLY A 476 13.94 -4.07 15.37
CA GLY A 476 12.50 -3.85 15.35
C GLY A 476 11.76 -4.97 14.62
N GLY A 477 10.45 -5.03 14.79
CA GLY A 477 9.54 -5.86 14.00
C GLY A 477 9.03 -5.16 12.74
N TYR A 478 9.10 -3.82 12.69
CA TYR A 478 8.67 -3.01 11.55
C TYR A 478 9.48 -1.71 11.47
N SER A 479 9.69 -1.18 10.27
CA SER A 479 10.45 0.05 9.98
C SER A 479 9.59 1.05 9.18
N PRO A 480 8.76 1.88 9.83
CA PRO A 480 7.85 2.81 9.15
C PRO A 480 8.54 3.79 8.18
N LEU A 481 9.81 4.11 8.42
CA LEU A 481 10.60 5.02 7.59
C LEU A 481 11.48 4.30 6.57
N GLY A 482 11.47 2.97 6.54
CA GLY A 482 12.48 2.17 5.84
C GLY A 482 12.53 2.36 4.32
N ASP A 483 11.47 2.90 3.72
CA ASP A 483 11.41 3.25 2.29
C ASP A 483 11.19 4.76 2.03
N LEU A 484 11.45 5.61 3.02
CA LEU A 484 11.44 7.07 2.89
C LEU A 484 12.86 7.63 2.87
N TYR A 485 13.21 8.47 1.91
CA TYR A 485 14.45 9.24 1.94
C TYR A 485 14.45 10.27 3.05
N LYS A 486 15.63 10.70 3.49
CA LYS A 486 15.77 11.67 4.58
C LYS A 486 14.97 12.94 4.32
N LEU A 487 15.03 13.50 3.11
CA LEU A 487 14.26 14.71 2.78
C LEU A 487 12.74 14.49 2.82
N GLN A 488 12.26 13.28 2.53
CA GLN A 488 10.85 12.93 2.71
C GLN A 488 10.48 12.85 4.20
N VAL A 489 11.38 12.35 5.07
CA VAL A 489 11.17 12.38 6.53
C VAL A 489 11.02 13.82 7.04
N TYR A 490 11.82 14.76 6.53
CA TYR A 490 11.64 16.19 6.82
C TYR A 490 10.28 16.71 6.35
N GLY A 491 9.86 16.35 5.14
CA GLY A 491 8.53 16.70 4.61
C GLY A 491 7.39 16.16 5.47
N LEU A 492 7.48 14.90 5.92
CA LEU A 492 6.51 14.29 6.83
C LEU A 492 6.46 15.00 8.19
N ALA A 493 7.61 15.45 8.72
CA ALA A 493 7.64 16.23 9.96
C ALA A 493 6.85 17.54 9.84
N ASP A 494 6.99 18.23 8.70
CA ASP A 494 6.24 19.45 8.42
C ASP A 494 4.74 19.16 8.26
N GLU A 495 4.37 18.05 7.62
CA GLU A 495 2.99 17.60 7.46
C GLU A 495 2.32 17.26 8.81
N PHE A 496 2.98 16.46 9.67
CA PHE A 496 2.47 16.19 11.02
C PHE A 496 2.30 17.47 11.85
N ASN A 497 3.23 18.40 11.72
CA ASN A 497 3.11 19.70 12.37
C ASN A 497 1.96 20.53 11.80
N ALA A 498 1.69 20.48 10.50
CA ALA A 498 0.56 21.14 9.86
C ALA A 498 -0.77 20.56 10.36
N ARG A 499 -0.91 19.23 10.39
CA ARG A 499 -2.09 18.54 10.95
C ARG A 499 -2.32 18.91 12.42
N ALA A 500 -1.27 18.91 13.24
CA ALA A 500 -1.37 19.31 14.65
C ALA A 500 -1.85 20.76 14.81
N LYS A 501 -1.29 21.70 14.03
CA LYS A 501 -1.71 23.12 14.05
C LYS A 501 -3.17 23.30 13.62
N ALA A 502 -3.61 22.59 12.57
CA ALA A 502 -4.99 22.64 12.09
C ALA A 502 -6.00 22.21 13.17
N LEU A 503 -5.60 21.29 14.04
CA LEU A 503 -6.39 20.83 15.20
C LEU A 503 -6.21 21.69 16.46
N GLY A 504 -5.32 22.69 16.45
CA GLY A 504 -4.98 23.51 17.62
C GLY A 504 -4.11 22.79 18.66
N ASN A 505 -3.46 21.69 18.29
CA ASN A 505 -2.58 20.91 19.15
C ASN A 505 -1.14 21.45 19.14
N ILE A 506 -0.34 21.01 20.12
CA ILE A 506 1.10 21.26 20.14
C ILE A 506 1.76 20.51 19.00
N VAL A 507 2.67 21.17 18.28
CA VAL A 507 3.43 20.54 17.19
C VAL A 507 4.38 19.46 17.75
N PRO A 508 4.34 18.23 17.23
CA PRO A 508 5.15 17.15 17.76
C PRO A 508 6.64 17.29 17.44
N VAL A 509 6.99 17.88 16.29
CA VAL A 509 8.40 18.09 15.89
C VAL A 509 8.76 19.56 16.08
N ASN A 510 9.49 19.88 17.15
CA ASN A 510 9.88 21.26 17.46
C ASN A 510 10.96 21.82 16.51
N ASP A 511 11.18 23.14 16.57
CA ASP A 511 12.17 23.80 15.72
C ASP A 511 13.61 23.34 15.99
N SER A 512 13.91 22.95 17.23
CA SER A 512 15.21 22.36 17.62
C SER A 512 15.48 21.08 16.83
N THR A 513 14.53 20.14 16.85
CA THR A 513 14.60 18.86 16.13
C THR A 513 14.68 19.05 14.61
N ARG A 514 13.97 20.05 14.06
CA ARG A 514 13.97 20.34 12.61
C ARG A 514 15.26 20.95 12.08
N HIS A 515 15.93 21.81 12.85
CA HIS A 515 17.07 22.59 12.32
C HIS A 515 18.42 22.09 12.83
N LYS A 516 18.45 21.17 13.80
CA LYS A 516 19.72 20.58 14.24
C LYS A 516 20.29 19.63 13.17
N PRO A 517 21.61 19.62 12.97
CA PRO A 517 22.24 18.64 12.09
C PRO A 517 21.92 17.20 12.54
N PRO A 518 21.55 16.30 11.61
CA PRO A 518 21.38 14.88 11.90
C PRO A 518 22.62 14.27 12.57
N SER A 519 22.39 13.48 13.62
CA SER A 519 23.43 12.82 14.41
C SER A 519 22.86 11.67 15.24
N ALA A 520 23.64 10.59 15.41
CA ALA A 520 23.36 9.50 16.33
C ALA A 520 23.93 9.69 17.76
N GLU A 521 24.67 10.79 18.00
CA GLU A 521 25.35 11.13 19.27
C GLU A 521 26.12 9.93 19.90
N LEU A 522 26.81 9.14 19.07
CA LEU A 522 27.62 7.99 19.51
C LEU A 522 29.04 8.39 19.89
N ALA A 523 29.51 9.53 19.40
CA ALA A 523 30.80 10.16 19.72
C ALA A 523 30.62 11.67 19.93
N PRO A 524 31.55 12.36 20.61
CA PRO A 524 31.49 13.82 20.80
C PRO A 524 31.42 14.59 19.47
N ASP A 525 30.51 15.56 19.39
CA ASP A 525 30.31 16.48 18.25
C ASP A 525 30.01 15.81 16.89
N GLN A 526 29.60 14.54 16.89
CA GLN A 526 29.32 13.76 15.68
C GLN A 526 28.18 14.35 14.84
N LYS A 527 28.35 14.38 13.52
CA LYS A 527 27.30 14.68 12.53
C LYS A 527 27.32 13.69 11.37
N ASP A 528 26.17 13.46 10.75
CA ASP A 528 26.07 12.52 9.61
C ASP A 528 26.92 12.99 8.41
N GLU A 529 26.92 14.31 8.16
CA GLU A 529 27.71 15.00 7.11
C GLU A 529 29.23 14.88 7.28
N ASP A 530 29.72 14.44 8.44
CA ASP A 530 31.14 14.14 8.63
C ASP A 530 31.60 12.94 7.76
N SER A 531 30.64 12.14 7.30
CA SER A 531 30.90 10.88 6.59
C SER A 531 30.02 10.64 5.35
N LEU A 532 29.08 11.55 5.08
CA LEU A 532 28.10 11.48 4.00
C LEU A 532 28.02 12.83 3.26
N PRO A 533 27.71 12.83 1.95
CA PRO A 533 27.26 14.04 1.29
C PRO A 533 26.03 14.66 1.96
N PRO A 534 25.76 15.96 1.76
CA PRO A 534 24.48 16.56 2.15
C PRO A 534 23.30 15.75 1.61
N TYR A 535 22.26 15.59 2.41
CA TYR A 535 21.11 14.73 2.06
C TYR A 535 20.42 15.12 0.75
N SER A 536 20.41 16.40 0.38
CA SER A 536 19.88 16.85 -0.91
C SER A 536 20.63 16.29 -2.12
N VAL A 537 21.94 16.05 -1.98
CA VAL A 537 22.76 15.42 -3.03
C VAL A 537 22.67 13.91 -2.91
N LEU A 538 22.77 13.38 -1.69
CA LEU A 538 22.74 11.94 -1.43
C LEU A 538 21.42 11.31 -1.91
N ASP A 539 20.27 11.86 -1.49
CA ASP A 539 18.95 11.33 -1.81
C ASP A 539 18.69 11.39 -3.32
N ALA A 540 19.13 12.46 -4.01
CA ALA A 540 18.99 12.57 -5.45
C ALA A 540 19.81 11.52 -6.22
N ILE A 541 21.07 11.26 -5.81
CA ILE A 541 21.90 10.20 -6.39
C ILE A 541 21.28 8.82 -6.13
N LEU A 542 20.81 8.59 -4.90
CA LEU A 542 20.18 7.33 -4.53
C LEU A 542 18.88 7.07 -5.30
N HIS A 543 18.01 8.06 -5.43
CA HIS A 543 16.79 7.97 -6.22
C HIS A 543 17.09 7.60 -7.67
N ALA A 544 17.99 8.36 -8.31
CA ALA A 544 18.40 8.13 -9.69
C ALA A 544 18.93 6.71 -9.93
N HIS A 545 19.67 6.16 -8.95
CA HIS A 545 20.22 4.80 -9.08
C HIS A 545 19.21 3.70 -8.74
N ILE A 546 18.52 3.83 -7.61
CA ILE A 546 17.67 2.78 -7.05
C ILE A 546 16.38 2.67 -7.84
N GLU A 547 15.74 3.80 -8.11
CA GLU A 547 14.38 3.87 -8.66
C GLU A 547 14.39 4.06 -10.18
N ASP A 548 15.22 4.98 -10.68
CA ASP A 548 15.33 5.24 -12.12
C ASP A 548 16.29 4.27 -12.83
N GLY A 549 17.05 3.47 -12.06
CA GLY A 549 17.94 2.43 -12.59
C GLY A 549 19.19 2.96 -13.31
N LEU A 550 19.53 4.24 -13.11
CA LEU A 550 20.66 4.89 -13.79
C LEU A 550 22.00 4.40 -13.24
N ASP A 551 23.00 4.29 -14.10
CA ASP A 551 24.38 3.98 -13.69
C ASP A 551 25.16 5.25 -13.31
N ALA A 552 26.41 5.07 -12.86
CA ALA A 552 27.23 6.18 -12.39
C ALA A 552 27.51 7.26 -13.45
N GLU A 553 27.65 6.87 -14.72
CA GLU A 553 27.93 7.81 -15.81
C GLU A 553 26.67 8.59 -16.19
N ALA A 554 25.52 7.92 -16.26
CA ALA A 554 24.23 8.56 -16.49
C ALA A 554 23.90 9.56 -15.38
N ILE A 555 24.15 9.22 -14.12
CA ILE A 555 23.95 10.15 -12.98
C ILE A 555 24.92 11.34 -13.07
N ALA A 556 26.19 11.12 -13.40
CA ALA A 556 27.15 12.21 -13.58
C ALA A 556 26.72 13.19 -14.69
N GLN A 557 26.08 12.70 -15.76
CA GLN A 557 25.52 13.54 -16.83
C GLN A 557 24.36 14.43 -16.37
N LEU A 558 23.71 14.13 -15.24
CA LEU A 558 22.71 14.99 -14.60
C LEU A 558 23.35 16.18 -13.85
N GLY A 559 24.69 16.27 -13.81
CA GLY A 559 25.43 17.37 -13.20
C GLY A 559 26.05 17.06 -11.83
N PHE A 560 25.94 15.83 -11.35
CA PHE A 560 26.61 15.39 -10.12
C PHE A 560 28.10 15.12 -10.36
N GLU A 561 28.93 15.37 -9.34
CA GLU A 561 30.35 15.08 -9.42
C GLU A 561 30.57 13.56 -9.42
N ARG A 562 31.25 13.05 -10.45
CA ARG A 562 31.36 11.61 -10.70
C ARG A 562 32.01 10.85 -9.54
N SER A 563 33.05 11.39 -8.91
CA SER A 563 33.72 10.71 -7.80
C SER A 563 32.80 10.55 -6.59
N GLN A 564 31.98 11.56 -6.29
CA GLN A 564 30.93 11.50 -5.26
C GLN A 564 29.85 10.48 -5.60
N VAL A 565 29.38 10.42 -6.85
CA VAL A 565 28.42 9.39 -7.30
C VAL A 565 28.99 7.99 -7.08
N VAL A 566 30.22 7.75 -7.53
CA VAL A 566 30.88 6.44 -7.38
C VAL A 566 31.04 6.06 -5.91
N GLU A 567 31.38 7.00 -5.04
CA GLU A 567 31.48 6.76 -3.60
C GLU A 567 30.14 6.33 -2.99
N VAL A 568 29.07 7.07 -3.27
CA VAL A 568 27.70 6.79 -2.79
C VAL A 568 27.24 5.40 -3.23
N LEU A 569 27.44 5.05 -4.50
CA LEU A 569 27.04 3.75 -5.04
C LEU A 569 27.91 2.60 -4.50
N THR A 570 29.20 2.85 -4.27
CA THR A 570 30.10 1.87 -3.66
C THR A 570 29.68 1.56 -2.23
N ARG A 571 29.33 2.59 -1.44
CA ARG A 571 28.83 2.41 -0.07
C ARG A 571 27.47 1.73 -0.06
N LEU A 572 26.59 2.07 -1.01
CA LEU A 572 25.31 1.37 -1.20
C LEU A 572 25.52 -0.13 -1.35
N GLU A 573 26.36 -0.55 -2.30
CA GLU A 573 26.58 -1.96 -2.57
C GLU A 573 27.22 -2.72 -1.41
N ARG A 574 28.21 -2.13 -0.73
CA ARG A 574 28.87 -2.76 0.45
C ARG A 574 27.93 -2.99 1.63
N SER A 575 26.84 -2.23 1.68
CA SER A 575 25.88 -2.25 2.79
C SER A 575 24.73 -3.25 2.60
N GLU A 576 24.75 -4.05 1.51
CA GLU A 576 23.70 -5.02 1.19
C GLU A 576 23.44 -6.02 2.33
N HIS A 577 24.50 -6.47 3.01
CA HIS A 577 24.41 -7.40 4.15
C HIS A 577 23.60 -6.87 5.34
N LYS A 578 23.53 -5.54 5.51
CA LYS A 578 22.70 -4.92 6.55
C LYS A 578 21.24 -4.93 6.14
N ARG A 579 20.94 -4.51 4.90
CA ARG A 579 19.57 -4.43 4.37
C ARG A 579 18.88 -5.78 4.28
N TRP A 580 19.61 -6.86 4.05
CA TRP A 580 19.06 -8.23 4.13
C TRP A 580 18.50 -8.62 5.49
N GLN A 581 18.84 -7.87 6.55
CA GLN A 581 18.39 -8.11 7.93
C GLN A 581 17.49 -6.99 8.45
N MET A 582 17.02 -6.08 7.58
CA MET A 582 16.03 -5.08 7.99
C MET A 582 14.67 -5.73 8.26
N SER A 583 13.93 -5.18 9.22
CA SER A 583 12.51 -5.48 9.37
C SER A 583 11.70 -5.00 8.15
N PRO A 584 10.51 -5.58 7.91
CA PRO A 584 9.58 -5.08 6.91
C PRO A 584 9.34 -3.57 7.04
N ALA A 585 9.16 -2.90 5.91
CA ALA A 585 8.90 -1.48 5.81
C ALA A 585 7.78 -1.23 4.79
N PRO A 586 6.95 -0.18 4.97
CA PRO A 586 5.92 0.15 4.01
C PRO A 586 6.58 0.61 2.71
N ARG A 587 6.34 -0.11 1.61
CA ARG A 587 6.80 0.29 0.29
C ARG A 587 5.99 1.48 -0.20
N VAL A 588 6.66 2.62 -0.38
CA VAL A 588 6.07 3.85 -0.90
C VAL A 588 6.76 4.36 -2.17
N SER A 589 7.94 3.82 -2.48
CA SER A 589 8.71 4.13 -3.66
C SER A 589 8.51 3.10 -4.79
N LYS A 590 8.93 3.48 -6.01
CA LYS A 590 8.95 2.56 -7.16
C LYS A 590 9.81 1.33 -6.91
N ARG A 591 10.85 1.46 -6.09
CA ARG A 591 11.76 0.37 -5.78
C ARG A 591 12.25 0.43 -4.34
N ALA A 592 11.60 -0.38 -3.51
CA ALA A 592 11.94 -0.53 -2.10
C ALA A 592 13.03 -1.57 -1.86
N PHE A 593 13.74 -1.43 -0.74
CA PHE A 593 14.60 -2.50 -0.23
C PHE A 593 13.76 -3.71 0.20
N GLY A 594 14.25 -4.93 -0.02
CA GLY A 594 13.47 -6.15 0.13
C GLY A 594 13.05 -6.71 -1.23
N GLN A 595 11.75 -6.90 -1.47
CA GLN A 595 11.27 -7.57 -2.68
C GLN A 595 11.62 -6.85 -3.99
N GLY A 596 11.59 -5.50 -3.99
CA GLY A 596 11.95 -4.68 -5.15
C GLY A 596 13.46 -4.55 -5.40
N TRP A 597 14.30 -4.87 -4.41
CA TRP A 597 15.76 -4.75 -4.48
C TRP A 597 16.46 -6.08 -4.21
N ARG A 598 16.63 -6.87 -5.27
CA ARG A 598 17.24 -8.20 -5.21
C ARG A 598 18.72 -8.12 -5.64
N ARG A 599 19.63 -7.93 -4.68
CA ARG A 599 21.10 -7.93 -4.93
C ARG A 599 21.80 -9.09 -4.23
N PRO A 600 22.87 -9.64 -4.83
CA PRO A 600 23.63 -10.73 -4.22
C PRO A 600 24.44 -10.24 -3.02
N LEU A 601 24.42 -11.00 -1.91
CA LEU A 601 25.26 -10.74 -0.74
C LEU A 601 26.74 -11.11 -0.94
N ALA A 602 26.97 -12.29 -1.51
CA ALA A 602 28.30 -12.83 -1.75
C ALA A 602 28.79 -12.39 -3.14
N SER A 603 29.13 -11.10 -3.28
CA SER A 603 29.52 -10.52 -4.56
C SER A 603 30.72 -9.60 -4.45
N ARG A 604 31.50 -9.51 -5.55
CA ARG A 604 32.40 -8.38 -5.78
C ARG A 604 31.58 -7.29 -6.45
N HIS A 605 31.08 -6.38 -5.64
CA HIS A 605 30.20 -5.31 -6.11
C HIS A 605 30.90 -4.27 -6.98
N ASP A 606 32.23 -4.15 -6.86
CA ASP A 606 33.06 -3.27 -7.68
C ASP A 606 33.58 -3.98 -8.93
N TRP A 607 32.66 -4.45 -9.78
CA TRP A 607 32.99 -5.04 -11.08
C TRP A 607 33.25 -3.98 -12.16
N ARG A 608 33.11 -2.69 -11.83
CA ARG A 608 33.20 -1.55 -12.75
C ARG A 608 34.61 -0.92 -12.81
N HIS A 609 35.63 -1.65 -12.34
CA HIS A 609 37.04 -1.21 -12.40
C HIS A 609 37.56 -1.06 -13.83
#